data_AF-A0A7C7W0U1-F1
#
_entry.id   AF-A0A7C7W0U1-F1
#
_cell.length_a   1.000
_cell.length_b   1.000
_cell.length_c   1.000
_cell.angle_alpha   90.00
_cell.angle_beta   90.00
_cell.angle_gamma   90.00
#
_symmetry.space_group_name_H-M   'P 1'
#
loop_
_entity.id
_entity.type
_entity.pdbx_description
1 polymer ?
#
loop_
_entity_poly.entity_id
_entity_poly.type
_entity_poly.pdbx_seq_one_letter_code
_entity_poly.pdbx_strand_id
1 'polypeptide(L)'
;NVYKNYEGEGGFEVGSFFRKLVLAARFKTLKVVFSQDLNADSRVLMYRNITDRVEKIAPFLRLDNDPYLVISEGRLIWLYDAYTVSDNFPYSPKIPQFGNYVRNSVKISIDAYDGSMNFYIADQKDPIIQTYRNIFPDLFKDLSQMPEDLRSHIRYPTDLFKIQTFIYATYHMTRPQVFYNKEDQWEIPEIDGEIMQPYYTIMKLPGEDQEEYILMLPYTPRGKSNLSAWMVARSDGEQYGKLDVYKFPKQKLVFGPNQIVARINQDADISRQISLWDQRGSSVIQGTLLVIPVEESLLYVRPLYLKADAGKIPELKRVIVSYEDNIAMERTLDEALKKIFPGLMHESGEESLPALKVAETLDTPSEMLELGKGNKLVLNKVDYDRIRRTYRRILESQAQLDQSMLRYRAELKELGEILEKTPVSLPGDAQ
;
A
#
# COMPACT_ATOMS: atom_id res chain seq x y z
N ASN A 1 -32.09 1.58 -4.93
CA ASN A 1 -31.20 2.61 -5.51
C ASN A 1 -31.67 3.96 -5.01
N VAL A 2 -30.78 4.72 -4.38
CA VAL A 2 -31.05 6.12 -4.03
C VAL A 2 -30.54 6.97 -5.20
N TYR A 3 -31.42 7.79 -5.80
CA TYR A 3 -31.03 8.72 -6.86
C TYR A 3 -30.55 10.01 -6.23
N LYS A 4 -29.36 10.47 -6.60
CA LYS A 4 -28.80 11.76 -6.15
C LYS A 4 -28.33 12.56 -7.36
N ASN A 5 -28.63 13.86 -7.37
CA ASN A 5 -28.13 14.78 -8.38
C ASN A 5 -26.68 15.19 -8.07
N TYR A 6 -25.95 15.55 -9.12
CA TYR A 6 -24.61 16.10 -8.97
C TYR A 6 -24.69 17.54 -8.45
N GLU A 7 -24.07 17.80 -7.31
CA GLU A 7 -24.06 19.09 -6.59
C GLU A 7 -22.69 19.76 -6.67
N GLY A 8 -21.72 19.17 -7.38
CA GLY A 8 -20.37 19.70 -7.48
C GLY A 8 -20.22 20.78 -8.56
N GLU A 9 -19.13 21.54 -8.46
CA GLU A 9 -18.83 22.66 -9.38
C GLU A 9 -17.98 22.23 -10.60
N GLY A 10 -17.78 20.93 -10.79
CA GLY A 10 -16.98 20.37 -11.87
C GLY A 10 -17.61 20.57 -13.25
N GLY A 11 -16.77 20.60 -14.28
CA GLY A 11 -17.20 20.73 -15.67
C GLY A 11 -17.78 22.10 -16.00
N PHE A 12 -18.62 22.16 -17.03
CA PHE A 12 -19.33 23.37 -17.41
C PHE A 12 -20.79 23.07 -17.69
N GLU A 13 -21.65 24.06 -17.43
CA GLU A 13 -23.09 23.94 -17.65
C GLU A 13 -23.42 23.77 -19.12
N VAL A 14 -24.42 22.94 -19.40
CA VAL A 14 -25.02 22.77 -20.72
C VAL A 14 -25.61 24.11 -21.18
N GLY A 15 -26.24 24.87 -20.28
CA GLY A 15 -26.74 26.21 -20.53
C GLY A 15 -27.76 26.26 -21.66
N SER A 16 -27.31 26.57 -22.88
CA SER A 16 -28.17 26.87 -24.03
C SER A 16 -28.32 25.73 -25.03
N PHE A 17 -29.38 25.80 -25.85
CA PHE A 17 -29.64 24.85 -26.95
C PHE A 17 -28.48 24.80 -27.97
N PHE A 18 -27.84 25.94 -28.26
CA PHE A 18 -26.67 25.97 -29.15
C PHE A 18 -25.51 25.14 -28.58
N ARG A 19 -25.22 25.25 -27.28
CA ARG A 19 -24.19 24.43 -26.63
C ARG A 19 -24.58 22.95 -26.63
N LYS A 20 -25.87 22.59 -26.50
CA LYS A 20 -26.35 21.20 -26.72
C LYS A 20 -26.03 20.67 -28.11
N LEU A 21 -26.19 21.47 -29.17
CA LEU A 21 -25.83 21.07 -30.54
C LEU A 21 -24.33 20.84 -30.70
N VAL A 22 -23.49 21.73 -30.14
CA VAL A 22 -22.02 21.56 -30.16
C VAL A 22 -21.61 20.28 -29.42
N LEU A 23 -22.21 20.02 -28.25
CA LEU A 23 -21.97 18.80 -27.48
C LEU A 23 -22.43 17.55 -28.24
N ALA A 24 -23.58 17.61 -28.90
CA ALA A 24 -24.09 16.51 -29.72
C ALA A 24 -23.14 16.18 -30.88
N ALA A 25 -22.57 17.19 -31.54
CA ALA A 25 -21.54 17.01 -32.56
C ALA A 25 -20.26 16.40 -31.96
N ARG A 26 -19.80 16.92 -30.81
CA ARG A 26 -18.57 16.45 -30.12
C ARG A 26 -18.64 14.99 -29.67
N PHE A 27 -19.79 14.57 -29.16
CA PHE A 27 -20.07 13.21 -28.68
C PHE A 27 -20.70 12.31 -29.74
N LYS A 28 -20.93 12.83 -30.95
CA LYS A 28 -21.56 12.12 -32.07
C LYS A 28 -22.90 11.47 -31.69
N THR A 29 -23.71 12.19 -30.90
CA THR A 29 -25.01 11.68 -30.41
C THR A 29 -26.04 12.78 -30.31
N LEU A 30 -27.19 12.58 -30.96
CA LEU A 30 -28.33 13.50 -30.88
C LEU A 30 -29.07 13.41 -29.55
N LYS A 31 -28.79 12.40 -28.72
CA LYS A 31 -29.43 12.23 -27.41
C LYS A 31 -29.22 13.45 -26.50
N VAL A 32 -28.09 14.15 -26.62
CA VAL A 32 -27.82 15.37 -25.82
C VAL A 32 -28.82 16.50 -26.12
N VAL A 33 -29.35 16.56 -27.35
CA VAL A 33 -30.31 17.58 -27.77
C VAL A 33 -31.73 17.25 -27.31
N PHE A 34 -32.12 15.98 -27.43
CA PHE A 34 -33.50 15.53 -27.24
C PHE A 34 -33.80 14.88 -25.88
N SER A 35 -32.79 14.60 -25.06
CA SER A 35 -32.99 14.04 -23.72
C SER A 35 -33.66 15.07 -22.80
N GLN A 36 -34.73 14.62 -22.13
CA GLN A 36 -35.44 15.39 -21.11
C GLN A 36 -34.72 15.34 -19.76
N ASP A 37 -33.75 14.45 -19.59
CA ASP A 37 -32.91 14.32 -18.39
C ASP A 37 -31.86 15.45 -18.30
N LEU A 38 -31.66 16.21 -19.39
CA LEU A 38 -30.69 17.30 -19.47
C LEU A 38 -31.39 18.67 -19.45
N ASN A 39 -31.27 19.36 -18.33
CA ASN A 39 -31.68 20.76 -18.13
C ASN A 39 -30.50 21.74 -18.32
N ALA A 40 -30.76 23.05 -18.24
CA ALA A 40 -29.74 24.08 -18.46
C ALA A 40 -28.59 24.00 -17.43
N ASP A 41 -28.94 23.65 -16.19
CA ASP A 41 -28.01 23.54 -15.06
C ASP A 41 -27.24 22.20 -15.05
N SER A 42 -27.58 21.27 -15.95
CA SER A 42 -26.82 20.03 -16.13
C SER A 42 -25.38 20.36 -16.48
N ARG A 43 -24.42 19.66 -15.87
CA ARG A 43 -22.99 19.87 -16.08
C ARG A 43 -22.38 18.77 -16.93
N VAL A 44 -21.55 19.18 -17.89
CA VAL A 44 -20.77 18.28 -18.72
C VAL A 44 -19.38 18.10 -18.11
N LEU A 45 -19.13 16.91 -17.58
CA LEU A 45 -17.81 16.52 -17.07
C LEU A 45 -16.96 15.97 -18.23
N MET A 46 -16.07 16.82 -18.77
CA MET A 46 -15.07 16.39 -19.73
C MET A 46 -13.82 15.86 -19.02
N TYR A 47 -13.09 14.94 -19.68
CA TYR A 47 -11.80 14.40 -19.20
C TYR A 47 -11.89 13.87 -17.77
N ARG A 48 -12.63 12.76 -17.63
CA ARG A 48 -12.86 12.08 -16.33
C ARG A 48 -11.70 11.19 -15.92
N ASN A 49 -10.87 10.77 -16.88
CA ASN A 49 -9.62 10.09 -16.58
C ASN A 49 -8.66 11.10 -15.93
N ILE A 50 -8.12 10.74 -14.76
CA ILE A 50 -7.26 11.62 -13.96
C ILE A 50 -5.94 11.95 -14.65
N THR A 51 -5.34 10.98 -15.34
CA THR A 51 -4.10 11.16 -16.10
C THR A 51 -4.31 12.13 -17.26
N ASP A 52 -5.31 11.88 -18.11
CA ASP A 52 -5.64 12.76 -19.24
C ASP A 52 -5.91 14.21 -18.79
N ARG A 53 -6.50 14.37 -17.60
CA ARG A 53 -6.82 15.67 -17.02
C ARG A 53 -5.56 16.39 -16.56
N VAL A 54 -4.69 15.73 -15.81
CA VAL A 54 -3.45 16.31 -15.32
C VAL A 54 -2.53 16.68 -16.47
N GLU A 55 -2.34 15.78 -17.45
CA GLU A 55 -1.45 16.02 -18.60
C GLU A 55 -1.88 17.23 -19.44
N LYS A 56 -3.19 17.57 -19.45
CA LYS A 56 -3.67 18.76 -20.15
C LYS A 56 -3.33 20.07 -19.43
N ILE A 57 -3.25 20.03 -18.12
CA ILE A 57 -2.93 21.23 -17.31
C ILE A 57 -1.42 21.39 -17.18
N ALA A 58 -0.70 20.30 -16.91
CA ALA A 58 0.72 20.29 -16.65
C ALA A 58 1.47 19.23 -17.49
N PRO A 59 1.49 19.37 -18.84
CA PRO A 59 2.12 18.39 -19.75
C PRO A 59 3.64 18.27 -19.57
N PHE A 60 4.24 19.23 -18.89
CA PHE A 60 5.67 19.28 -18.61
C PHE A 60 6.08 18.46 -17.38
N LEU A 61 5.11 17.95 -16.60
CA LEU A 61 5.36 17.02 -15.51
C LEU A 61 5.21 15.58 -16.02
N ARG A 62 6.15 14.72 -15.65
CA ARG A 62 6.03 13.27 -15.89
C ARG A 62 5.25 12.66 -14.72
N LEU A 63 4.15 11.99 -15.00
CA LEU A 63 3.31 11.39 -13.96
C LEU A 63 3.85 10.02 -13.55
N ASP A 64 3.63 9.65 -12.28
CA ASP A 64 3.83 8.29 -11.80
C ASP A 64 2.81 7.32 -12.45
N ASN A 65 3.07 6.01 -12.38
CA ASN A 65 2.14 5.01 -12.90
C ASN A 65 1.16 4.47 -11.85
N ASP A 66 1.28 4.86 -10.58
CA ASP A 66 0.49 4.32 -9.46
C ASP A 66 -0.25 5.42 -8.65
N PRO A 67 -1.21 6.15 -9.28
CA PRO A 67 -2.09 7.05 -8.55
C PRO A 67 -2.97 6.27 -7.56
N TYR A 68 -3.23 6.85 -6.39
CA TYR A 68 -3.94 6.16 -5.32
C TYR A 68 -5.04 7.02 -4.73
N LEU A 69 -6.11 6.34 -4.29
CA LEU A 69 -7.28 6.97 -3.71
C LEU A 69 -7.18 6.95 -2.19
N VAL A 70 -7.46 8.09 -1.57
CA VAL A 70 -7.48 8.25 -0.12
C VAL A 70 -8.79 8.88 0.30
N ILE A 71 -9.19 8.64 1.54
CA ILE A 71 -10.33 9.31 2.15
C ILE A 71 -9.76 10.45 2.97
N SER A 72 -10.09 11.68 2.62
CA SER A 72 -9.72 12.85 3.41
C SER A 72 -10.95 13.69 3.71
N GLU A 73 -11.19 13.96 5.00
CA GLU A 73 -12.37 14.68 5.48
C GLU A 73 -13.71 14.13 4.90
N GLY A 74 -13.81 12.81 4.74
CA GLY A 74 -14.99 12.15 4.18
C GLY A 74 -15.14 12.25 2.65
N ARG A 75 -14.20 12.89 1.95
CA ARG A 75 -14.13 12.97 0.49
C ARG A 75 -13.12 11.96 -0.07
N LEU A 76 -13.39 11.47 -1.28
CA LEU A 76 -12.46 10.62 -2.01
C LEU A 76 -11.52 11.49 -2.84
N ILE A 77 -10.23 11.48 -2.51
CA ILE A 77 -9.21 12.29 -3.15
C ILE A 77 -8.18 11.36 -3.80
N TRP A 78 -7.95 11.51 -5.10
CA TRP A 78 -6.81 10.89 -5.76
C TRP A 78 -5.55 11.69 -5.44
N LEU A 79 -4.53 11.01 -4.92
CA LEU A 79 -3.18 11.53 -4.85
C LEU A 79 -2.39 10.99 -6.05
N TYR A 80 -1.71 11.91 -6.72
CA TYR A 80 -0.94 11.62 -7.91
C TYR A 80 0.45 12.24 -7.81
N ASP A 81 1.48 11.41 -7.82
CA ASP A 81 2.87 11.81 -7.87
C ASP A 81 3.26 12.29 -9.28
N ALA A 82 4.03 13.37 -9.31
CA ALA A 82 4.52 13.96 -10.53
C ALA A 82 5.99 14.37 -10.39
N TYR A 83 6.71 14.20 -11.48
CA TYR A 83 8.15 14.31 -11.57
C TYR A 83 8.57 15.43 -12.52
N THR A 84 9.61 16.16 -12.13
CA THR A 84 10.43 16.87 -13.11
C THR A 84 11.53 15.96 -13.60
N VAL A 85 11.76 15.96 -14.90
CA VAL A 85 12.74 15.09 -15.55
C VAL A 85 13.64 15.88 -16.50
N SER A 86 14.87 15.41 -16.68
CA SER A 86 15.79 15.91 -17.71
C SER A 86 16.73 14.81 -18.17
N ASP A 87 17.22 14.92 -19.41
CA ASP A 87 18.22 14.02 -19.99
C ASP A 87 19.59 14.68 -20.18
N ASN A 88 19.75 15.90 -19.64
CA ASN A 88 20.93 16.75 -19.81
C ASN A 88 21.83 16.81 -18.56
N PHE A 89 21.60 15.97 -17.56
CA PHE A 89 22.44 15.96 -16.38
C PHE A 89 23.79 15.26 -16.68
N PRO A 90 24.93 15.94 -16.50
CA PRO A 90 26.22 15.43 -16.96
C PRO A 90 26.65 14.18 -16.17
N TYR A 91 27.41 13.31 -16.83
CA TYR A 91 28.03 12.11 -16.22
C TYR A 91 27.06 11.16 -15.50
N SER A 92 25.77 11.17 -15.86
CA SER A 92 24.74 10.33 -15.23
C SER A 92 24.06 9.39 -16.24
N PRO A 93 23.81 8.13 -15.86
CA PRO A 93 23.17 7.16 -16.74
C PRO A 93 21.73 7.59 -17.06
N LYS A 94 21.34 7.45 -18.32
CA LYS A 94 19.96 7.72 -18.76
C LYS A 94 19.08 6.50 -18.47
N ILE A 95 17.97 6.74 -17.80
CA ILE A 95 16.89 5.79 -17.59
C ILE A 95 15.83 6.01 -18.68
N PRO A 96 15.36 4.96 -19.38
CA PRO A 96 14.28 5.09 -20.34
C PRO A 96 13.07 5.83 -19.74
N GLN A 97 12.45 6.72 -20.52
CA GLN A 97 11.26 7.52 -20.15
C GLN A 97 11.48 8.61 -19.07
N PHE A 98 12.53 8.50 -18.24
CA PHE A 98 12.83 9.44 -17.16
C PHE A 98 14.08 10.31 -17.38
N GLY A 99 14.98 9.94 -18.28
CA GLY A 99 16.23 10.67 -18.49
C GLY A 99 17.26 10.36 -17.40
N ASN A 100 18.16 11.30 -17.11
CA ASN A 100 19.23 11.15 -16.12
C ASN A 100 19.13 12.16 -14.96
N TYR A 101 17.99 12.83 -14.87
CA TYR A 101 17.57 13.65 -13.74
C TYR A 101 16.10 13.34 -13.47
N VAL A 102 15.76 12.99 -12.24
CA VAL A 102 14.38 12.79 -11.79
C VAL A 102 14.24 13.31 -10.38
N ARG A 103 13.19 14.11 -10.13
CA ARG A 103 12.79 14.57 -8.81
C ARG A 103 11.30 14.42 -8.65
N ASN A 104 10.86 13.94 -7.50
CA ASN A 104 9.46 13.86 -7.13
C ASN A 104 8.98 15.22 -6.60
N SER A 105 8.87 16.16 -7.54
CA SER A 105 8.76 17.58 -7.24
C SER A 105 7.34 18.00 -6.91
N VAL A 106 6.32 17.29 -7.38
CA VAL A 106 4.92 17.71 -7.25
C VAL A 106 4.03 16.57 -6.74
N LYS A 107 3.17 16.89 -5.79
CA LYS A 107 2.04 16.08 -5.34
C LYS A 107 0.76 16.71 -5.86
N ILE A 108 -0.09 15.93 -6.53
CA ILE A 108 -1.33 16.42 -7.11
C ILE A 108 -2.49 15.78 -6.35
N SER A 109 -3.40 16.60 -5.81
CA SER A 109 -4.65 16.10 -5.25
C SER A 109 -5.77 16.34 -6.26
N ILE A 110 -6.58 15.33 -6.55
CA ILE A 110 -7.72 15.42 -7.46
C ILE A 110 -8.95 14.92 -6.75
N ASP A 111 -9.94 15.79 -6.57
CA ASP A 111 -11.18 15.39 -5.95
C ASP A 111 -11.98 14.45 -6.86
N ALA A 112 -12.37 13.28 -6.37
CA ALA A 112 -13.06 12.28 -7.20
C ALA A 112 -14.52 12.65 -7.50
N TYR A 113 -15.11 13.59 -6.75
CA TYR A 113 -16.47 14.06 -6.93
C TYR A 113 -16.54 15.15 -8.01
N ASP A 114 -15.74 16.21 -7.91
CA ASP A 114 -15.79 17.35 -8.83
C ASP A 114 -14.59 17.49 -9.79
N GLY A 115 -13.52 16.77 -9.55
CA GLY A 115 -12.31 16.79 -10.37
C GLY A 115 -11.49 18.07 -10.22
N SER A 116 -11.73 18.87 -9.17
CA SER A 116 -10.84 19.97 -8.78
C SER A 116 -9.44 19.42 -8.48
N MET A 117 -8.42 20.19 -8.87
CA MET A 117 -7.02 19.76 -8.76
C MET A 117 -6.19 20.81 -8.04
N ASN A 118 -5.30 20.35 -7.17
CA ASN A 118 -4.27 21.19 -6.54
C ASN A 118 -2.90 20.56 -6.79
N PHE A 119 -1.92 21.39 -7.15
CA PHE A 119 -0.54 20.98 -7.40
C PHE A 119 0.34 21.53 -6.28
N TYR A 120 0.92 20.65 -5.47
CA TYR A 120 1.73 21.01 -4.32
C TYR A 120 3.21 20.71 -4.58
N ILE A 121 4.09 21.69 -4.41
CA ILE A 121 5.53 21.51 -4.57
C ILE A 121 6.09 20.79 -3.34
N ALA A 122 6.52 19.55 -3.53
CA ALA A 122 7.10 18.70 -2.50
C ALA A 122 8.62 18.87 -2.36
N ASP A 123 9.35 19.07 -3.48
CA ASP A 123 10.80 19.33 -3.46
C ASP A 123 11.08 20.79 -3.81
N GLN A 124 11.16 21.64 -2.78
CA GLN A 124 11.44 23.07 -2.95
C GLN A 124 12.86 23.34 -3.49
N LYS A 125 13.77 22.36 -3.44
CA LYS A 125 15.15 22.50 -3.90
C LYS A 125 15.32 22.13 -5.37
N ASP A 126 14.30 21.61 -6.03
CA ASP A 126 14.37 21.26 -7.44
C ASP A 126 14.32 22.52 -8.33
N PRO A 127 15.40 22.86 -9.07
CA PRO A 127 15.42 24.05 -9.90
C PRO A 127 14.42 24.01 -11.07
N ILE A 128 14.04 22.82 -11.54
CA ILE A 128 13.11 22.68 -12.66
C ILE A 128 11.71 23.10 -12.21
N ILE A 129 11.22 22.59 -11.07
CA ILE A 129 9.90 22.99 -10.58
C ILE A 129 9.86 24.46 -10.17
N GLN A 130 10.93 25.01 -9.60
CA GLN A 130 10.99 26.44 -9.28
C GLN A 130 10.89 27.32 -10.54
N THR A 131 11.47 26.87 -11.65
CA THR A 131 11.31 27.56 -12.94
C THR A 131 9.85 27.55 -13.41
N TYR A 132 9.17 26.40 -13.33
CA TYR A 132 7.75 26.32 -13.68
C TYR A 132 6.86 27.11 -12.72
N ARG A 133 7.19 27.17 -11.42
CA ARG A 133 6.50 28.02 -10.44
C ARG A 133 6.55 29.49 -10.84
N ASN A 134 7.70 29.96 -11.34
CA ASN A 134 7.84 31.35 -11.80
C ASN A 134 7.04 31.63 -13.08
N ILE A 135 6.88 30.64 -13.96
CA ILE A 135 6.10 30.78 -15.20
C ILE A 135 4.58 30.73 -14.90
N PHE A 136 4.17 29.87 -13.97
CA PHE A 136 2.78 29.60 -13.62
C PHE A 136 2.53 29.80 -12.10
N PRO A 137 2.56 31.05 -11.59
CA PRO A 137 2.52 31.32 -10.15
C PRO A 137 1.23 30.83 -9.47
N ASP A 138 0.10 30.83 -10.19
CA ASP A 138 -1.20 30.43 -9.65
C ASP A 138 -1.45 28.91 -9.68
N LEU A 139 -0.63 28.15 -10.42
CA LEU A 139 -0.80 26.70 -10.57
C LEU A 139 -0.32 25.95 -9.33
N PHE A 140 0.77 26.41 -8.72
CA PHE A 140 1.47 25.68 -7.67
C PHE A 140 1.25 26.25 -6.28
N LYS A 141 1.10 25.36 -5.32
CA LYS A 141 0.99 25.63 -3.89
C LYS A 141 2.19 25.04 -3.16
N ASP A 142 2.52 25.59 -2.01
CA ASP A 142 3.50 24.95 -1.12
C ASP A 142 2.89 23.71 -0.47
N LEU A 143 3.70 22.66 -0.25
CA LEU A 143 3.22 21.43 0.39
C LEU A 143 2.61 21.67 1.77
N SER A 144 3.05 22.70 2.50
CA SER A 144 2.49 23.10 3.79
C SER A 144 1.04 23.61 3.69
N GLN A 145 0.57 23.97 2.50
CA GLN A 145 -0.83 24.36 2.26
C GLN A 145 -1.74 23.14 2.01
N MET A 146 -1.18 21.94 1.92
CA MET A 146 -1.96 20.71 1.86
C MET A 146 -2.60 20.45 3.24
N PRO A 147 -3.91 20.12 3.30
CA PRO A 147 -4.56 19.74 4.56
C PRO A 147 -3.78 18.64 5.29
N GLU A 148 -3.68 18.74 6.61
CA GLU A 148 -2.86 17.83 7.42
C GLU A 148 -3.27 16.37 7.26
N ASP A 149 -4.58 16.11 7.27
CA ASP A 149 -5.19 14.81 7.02
C ASP A 149 -4.75 14.24 5.66
N LEU A 150 -4.88 15.01 4.58
CA LEU A 150 -4.44 14.60 3.25
C LEU A 150 -2.93 14.39 3.16
N ARG A 151 -2.14 15.24 3.83
CA ARG A 151 -0.67 15.14 3.87
C ARG A 151 -0.21 13.89 4.58
N SER A 152 -0.93 13.41 5.60
CA SER A 152 -0.63 12.17 6.31
C SER A 152 -0.76 10.91 5.43
N HIS A 153 -1.50 11.01 4.32
CA HIS A 153 -1.67 9.93 3.36
C HIS A 153 -0.60 9.88 2.27
N ILE A 154 0.33 10.85 2.24
CA ILE A 154 1.40 10.85 1.24
C ILE A 154 2.27 9.61 1.44
N ARG A 155 2.51 8.88 0.34
CA ARG A 155 3.46 7.76 0.31
C ARG A 155 4.66 8.05 -0.58
N TYR A 156 5.76 7.37 -0.35
CA TYR A 156 6.94 7.48 -1.21
C TYR A 156 6.68 6.77 -2.55
N PRO A 157 6.91 7.42 -3.70
CA PRO A 157 6.36 6.93 -4.96
C PRO A 157 7.15 5.76 -5.57
N THR A 158 6.40 4.86 -6.20
CA THR A 158 6.90 3.56 -6.62
C THR A 158 7.90 3.67 -7.77
N ASP A 159 7.66 4.52 -8.78
CA ASP A 159 8.56 4.59 -9.95
C ASP A 159 9.91 5.22 -9.60
N LEU A 160 9.93 6.28 -8.79
CA LEU A 160 11.19 6.84 -8.29
C LEU A 160 11.98 5.80 -7.50
N PHE A 161 11.31 5.04 -6.64
CA PHE A 161 11.96 4.00 -5.87
C PHE A 161 12.49 2.86 -6.74
N LYS A 162 11.79 2.46 -7.82
CA LYS A 162 12.31 1.50 -8.81
C LYS A 162 13.58 2.02 -9.49
N ILE A 163 13.62 3.30 -9.86
CA ILE A 163 14.82 3.92 -10.45
C ILE A 163 15.98 3.89 -9.45
N GLN A 164 15.72 4.30 -8.22
CA GLN A 164 16.73 4.34 -7.17
C GLN A 164 17.27 2.94 -6.85
N THR A 165 16.40 1.94 -6.73
CA THR A 165 16.81 0.57 -6.44
C THR A 165 17.59 -0.04 -7.61
N PHE A 166 17.18 0.23 -8.85
CA PHE A 166 17.91 -0.20 -10.06
C PHE A 166 19.33 0.39 -10.13
N ILE A 167 19.47 1.70 -9.90
CA ILE A 167 20.78 2.37 -9.91
C ILE A 167 21.64 1.86 -8.74
N TYR A 168 21.06 1.80 -7.54
CA TYR A 168 21.80 1.44 -6.33
C TYR A 168 22.33 -0.01 -6.35
N ALA A 169 21.68 -0.91 -7.08
CA ALA A 169 22.14 -2.28 -7.31
C ALA A 169 23.59 -2.37 -7.83
N THR A 170 24.05 -1.34 -8.55
CA THR A 170 25.44 -1.23 -9.03
C THR A 170 26.25 -0.18 -8.26
N TYR A 171 25.68 1.00 -7.99
CA TYR A 171 26.45 2.13 -7.45
C TYR A 171 26.69 2.09 -5.93
N HIS A 172 26.11 1.13 -5.21
CA HIS A 172 26.48 0.90 -3.80
C HIS A 172 27.94 0.45 -3.63
N MET A 173 28.57 -0.07 -4.70
CA MET A 173 29.98 -0.44 -4.73
C MET A 173 30.86 0.81 -4.90
N THR A 174 31.38 1.33 -3.79
CA THR A 174 32.20 2.56 -3.78
C THR A 174 33.69 2.32 -4.00
N ARG A 175 34.17 1.09 -3.86
CA ARG A 175 35.59 0.73 -4.08
C ARG A 175 35.87 0.58 -5.57
N PRO A 176 36.82 1.34 -6.17
CA PRO A 176 37.03 1.34 -7.62
C PRO A 176 37.32 -0.04 -8.24
N GLN A 177 38.13 -0.87 -7.60
CA GLN A 177 38.45 -2.21 -8.08
C GLN A 177 37.22 -3.12 -8.09
N VAL A 178 36.44 -3.11 -7.00
CA VAL A 178 35.20 -3.89 -6.87
C VAL A 178 34.16 -3.45 -7.91
N PHE A 179 34.03 -2.13 -8.11
CA PHE A 179 33.12 -1.55 -9.10
C PHE A 179 33.53 -1.92 -10.52
N TYR A 180 34.81 -1.77 -10.87
CA TYR A 180 35.35 -2.11 -12.20
C TYR A 180 35.12 -3.58 -12.55
N ASN A 181 35.33 -4.48 -11.58
CA ASN A 181 35.14 -5.92 -11.75
C ASN A 181 33.68 -6.38 -11.53
N LYS A 182 32.78 -5.51 -11.05
CA LYS A 182 31.39 -5.83 -10.66
C LYS A 182 31.28 -7.00 -9.69
N GLU A 183 32.22 -7.11 -8.75
CA GLU A 183 32.36 -8.29 -7.87
C GLU A 183 31.21 -8.45 -6.84
N ASP A 184 30.60 -7.36 -6.39
CA ASP A 184 29.50 -7.36 -5.39
C ASP A 184 28.21 -6.78 -6.00
N GLN A 185 28.01 -6.93 -7.31
CA GLN A 185 26.81 -6.42 -7.98
C GLN A 185 25.56 -7.13 -7.44
N TRP A 186 24.51 -6.35 -7.16
CA TRP A 186 23.21 -6.87 -6.78
C TRP A 186 22.24 -6.86 -7.97
N GLU A 187 21.19 -7.65 -7.84
CA GLU A 187 20.07 -7.75 -8.77
C GLU A 187 18.76 -7.73 -7.97
N ILE A 188 17.69 -7.26 -8.61
CA ILE A 188 16.34 -7.35 -8.07
C ILE A 188 15.85 -8.78 -8.35
N PRO A 189 15.31 -9.51 -7.36
CA PRO A 189 14.85 -10.87 -7.54
C PRO A 189 13.78 -10.99 -8.63
N GLU A 190 13.76 -12.12 -9.34
CA GLU A 190 12.78 -12.41 -10.40
C GLU A 190 11.82 -13.52 -9.97
N ILE A 191 10.55 -13.19 -9.73
CA ILE A 191 9.54 -14.14 -9.29
C ILE A 191 8.63 -14.46 -10.48
N ASP A 192 8.45 -15.75 -10.78
CA ASP A 192 7.54 -16.25 -11.83
C ASP A 192 7.78 -15.61 -13.23
N GLY A 193 9.05 -15.33 -13.56
CA GLY A 193 9.43 -14.73 -14.85
C GLY A 193 9.41 -13.20 -14.87
N GLU A 194 9.04 -12.55 -13.75
CA GLU A 194 8.94 -11.10 -13.64
C GLU A 194 9.84 -10.54 -12.54
N ILE A 195 10.48 -9.39 -12.83
CA ILE A 195 11.25 -8.66 -11.83
C ILE A 195 10.31 -8.24 -10.70
N MET A 196 10.69 -8.56 -9.46
CA MET A 196 9.94 -8.22 -8.27
C MET A 196 9.71 -6.71 -8.20
N GLN A 197 8.45 -6.32 -8.00
CA GLN A 197 8.08 -4.92 -7.81
C GLN A 197 8.20 -4.53 -6.34
N PRO A 198 8.54 -3.26 -6.04
CA PRO A 198 8.47 -2.74 -4.68
C PRO A 198 7.05 -2.86 -4.13
N TYR A 199 6.94 -3.09 -2.82
CA TYR A 199 5.65 -3.19 -2.15
C TYR A 199 5.63 -2.39 -0.86
N TYR A 200 4.47 -1.81 -0.58
CA TYR A 200 4.24 -1.07 0.64
C TYR A 200 3.90 -2.01 1.79
N THR A 201 4.38 -1.68 2.98
CA THR A 201 4.12 -2.46 4.19
C THR A 201 4.27 -1.56 5.43
N ILE A 202 3.66 -1.97 6.54
CA ILE A 202 3.83 -1.32 7.84
C ILE A 202 4.71 -2.24 8.68
N MET A 203 5.84 -1.72 9.15
CA MET A 203 6.70 -2.47 10.07
C MET A 203 7.56 -1.56 10.91
N LYS A 204 8.05 -2.10 12.02
CA LYS A 204 9.08 -1.49 12.84
C LYS A 204 10.45 -1.76 12.22
N LEU A 205 11.14 -0.71 11.76
CA LEU A 205 12.48 -0.83 11.22
C LEU A 205 13.51 -1.15 12.32
N PRO A 206 14.62 -1.84 12.01
CA PRO A 206 15.66 -2.11 12.99
C PRO A 206 16.24 -0.83 13.61
N GLY A 207 16.22 -0.75 14.94
CA GLY A 207 16.72 0.42 15.69
C GLY A 207 15.71 1.55 15.87
N GLU A 208 14.56 1.49 15.21
CA GLU A 208 13.45 2.41 15.44
C GLU A 208 12.56 1.88 16.57
N ASP A 209 11.75 2.76 17.17
CA ASP A 209 10.83 2.38 18.25
C ASP A 209 9.38 2.22 17.80
N GLN A 210 9.01 2.89 16.70
CA GLN A 210 7.66 2.94 16.14
C GLN A 210 7.58 2.19 14.82
N GLU A 211 6.36 1.75 14.49
CA GLU A 211 6.03 1.18 13.19
C GLU A 211 5.87 2.31 12.18
N GLU A 212 6.30 2.07 10.95
CA GLU A 212 6.21 3.05 9.86
C GLU A 212 5.70 2.42 8.58
N TYR A 213 5.00 3.22 7.79
CA TYR A 213 4.63 2.91 6.43
C TYR A 213 5.83 3.11 5.50
N ILE A 214 6.28 2.01 4.92
CA ILE A 214 7.49 1.97 4.10
C ILE A 214 7.21 1.32 2.75
N LEU A 215 8.02 1.68 1.76
CA LEU A 215 8.13 0.99 0.49
C LEU A 215 9.41 0.18 0.49
N MET A 216 9.34 -1.13 0.23
CA MET A 216 10.46 -2.06 0.39
C MET A 216 10.76 -2.81 -0.91
N LEU A 217 12.05 -3.10 -1.14
CA LEU A 217 12.50 -4.05 -2.14
C LEU A 217 13.74 -4.84 -1.68
N PRO A 218 13.75 -6.18 -1.76
CA PRO A 218 14.93 -6.99 -1.47
C PRO A 218 15.92 -7.06 -2.65
N TYR A 219 17.16 -7.45 -2.35
CA TYR A 219 18.24 -7.69 -3.30
C TYR A 219 18.87 -9.07 -3.14
N THR A 220 19.27 -9.66 -4.26
CA THR A 220 20.14 -10.84 -4.32
C THR A 220 21.46 -10.45 -4.99
N PRO A 221 22.59 -11.11 -4.67
CA PRO A 221 23.80 -10.96 -5.47
C PRO A 221 23.56 -11.47 -6.89
N ARG A 222 24.26 -10.87 -7.86
CA ARG A 222 24.18 -11.27 -9.26
C ARG A 222 24.44 -12.77 -9.45
N GLY A 223 23.51 -13.45 -10.11
CA GLY A 223 23.58 -14.89 -10.38
C GLY A 223 23.47 -15.79 -9.14
N LYS A 224 23.02 -15.27 -7.99
CA LYS A 224 22.75 -16.03 -6.77
C LYS A 224 21.30 -15.82 -6.34
N SER A 225 20.78 -16.79 -5.59
CA SER A 225 19.38 -16.75 -5.17
C SER A 225 19.18 -16.38 -3.69
N ASN A 226 20.26 -16.22 -2.92
CA ASN A 226 20.20 -15.85 -1.49
C ASN A 226 20.11 -14.33 -1.33
N LEU A 227 19.37 -13.84 -0.32
CA LEU A 227 19.29 -12.41 -0.04
C LEU A 227 20.64 -11.85 0.41
N SER A 228 20.95 -10.64 -0.06
CA SER A 228 22.11 -9.87 0.39
C SER A 228 21.72 -8.59 1.11
N ALA A 229 20.59 -7.99 0.76
CA ALA A 229 20.11 -6.77 1.38
C ALA A 229 18.62 -6.56 1.11
N TRP A 230 18.03 -5.56 1.76
CA TRP A 230 16.87 -4.86 1.24
C TRP A 230 17.09 -3.35 1.33
N MET A 231 16.35 -2.63 0.50
CA MET A 231 16.24 -1.18 0.56
C MET A 231 14.81 -0.83 0.96
N VAL A 232 14.68 0.22 1.77
CA VAL A 232 13.40 0.78 2.18
C VAL A 232 13.38 2.27 1.92
N ALA A 233 12.22 2.79 1.52
CA ALA A 233 11.90 4.21 1.52
C ALA A 233 10.82 4.48 2.55
N ARG A 234 11.06 5.47 3.42
CA ARG A 234 10.14 5.82 4.52
C ARG A 234 9.10 6.83 4.02
N SER A 235 7.84 6.61 4.38
CA SER A 235 6.71 7.48 3.98
C SER A 235 6.21 8.41 5.09
N ASP A 236 6.61 8.19 6.33
CA ASP A 236 5.96 8.84 7.47
C ASP A 236 6.73 10.06 7.99
N GLY A 237 5.98 11.13 8.27
CA GLY A 237 6.43 12.30 9.02
C GLY A 237 7.76 12.90 8.54
N GLU A 238 8.66 13.17 9.50
CA GLU A 238 9.99 13.74 9.24
C GLU A 238 10.95 12.78 8.52
N GLN A 239 10.56 11.50 8.42
CA GLN A 239 11.34 10.47 7.77
C GLN A 239 11.00 10.34 6.29
N TYR A 240 9.94 11.00 5.82
CA TYR A 240 9.50 10.99 4.43
C TYR A 240 10.68 11.19 3.46
N GLY A 241 10.85 10.23 2.55
CA GLY A 241 11.86 10.26 1.50
C GLY A 241 13.27 9.86 1.91
N LYS A 242 13.49 9.46 3.18
CA LYS A 242 14.74 8.83 3.59
C LYS A 242 14.79 7.39 3.08
N LEU A 243 15.96 7.02 2.58
CA LEU A 243 16.25 5.71 2.02
C LEU A 243 17.28 5.00 2.90
N ASP A 244 16.93 3.81 3.37
CA ASP A 244 17.80 2.98 4.21
C ASP A 244 18.05 1.63 3.54
N VAL A 245 19.27 1.11 3.70
CA VAL A 245 19.67 -0.19 3.15
C VAL A 245 20.23 -1.04 4.26
N TYR A 246 19.59 -2.19 4.48
CA TYR A 246 20.03 -3.16 5.48
C TYR A 246 20.66 -4.34 4.77
N LYS A 247 21.87 -4.69 5.18
CA LYS A 247 22.66 -5.77 4.57
C LYS A 247 22.61 -6.99 5.47
N PHE A 248 22.37 -8.15 4.89
CA PHE A 248 22.45 -9.41 5.61
C PHE A 248 23.91 -9.85 5.77
N PRO A 249 24.26 -10.54 6.87
CA PRO A 249 25.59 -11.11 7.05
C PRO A 249 25.94 -12.10 5.93
N LYS A 250 27.12 -11.98 5.31
CA LYS A 250 27.56 -12.87 4.22
C LYS A 250 27.74 -14.33 4.67
N GLN A 251 27.84 -14.58 5.97
CA GLN A 251 28.02 -15.91 6.56
C GLN A 251 26.72 -16.67 6.82
N LYS A 252 25.57 -15.98 6.89
CA LYS A 252 24.25 -16.61 7.14
C LYS A 252 23.55 -16.84 5.80
N LEU A 253 23.10 -18.08 5.56
CA LEU A 253 22.27 -18.36 4.40
C LEU A 253 20.88 -17.80 4.66
N VAL A 254 20.49 -16.79 3.88
CA VAL A 254 19.16 -16.19 3.91
C VAL A 254 18.51 -16.52 2.57
N PHE A 255 17.45 -17.35 2.60
CA PHE A 255 16.70 -17.70 1.39
C PHE A 255 16.20 -16.44 0.70
N GLY A 256 16.25 -16.42 -0.63
CA GLY A 256 15.65 -15.32 -1.40
C GLY A 256 14.29 -15.66 -1.97
N PRO A 257 13.56 -14.64 -2.47
CA PRO A 257 12.21 -14.77 -2.98
C PRO A 257 12.03 -15.96 -3.95
N ASN A 258 12.94 -16.09 -4.92
CA ASN A 258 12.87 -17.15 -5.93
C ASN A 258 13.00 -18.55 -5.33
N GLN A 259 13.80 -18.71 -4.28
CA GLN A 259 13.94 -20.00 -3.59
C GLN A 259 12.68 -20.34 -2.81
N ILE A 260 12.08 -19.36 -2.14
CA ILE A 260 10.84 -19.55 -1.39
C ILE A 260 9.70 -19.91 -2.34
N VAL A 261 9.57 -19.20 -3.47
CA VAL A 261 8.56 -19.53 -4.48
C VAL A 261 8.78 -20.92 -5.07
N ALA A 262 10.02 -21.30 -5.38
CA ALA A 262 10.34 -22.65 -5.84
C ALA A 262 9.93 -23.71 -4.81
N ARG A 263 10.20 -23.49 -3.52
CA ARG A 263 9.80 -24.40 -2.44
C ARG A 263 8.28 -24.49 -2.29
N ILE A 264 7.57 -23.36 -2.36
CA ILE A 264 6.10 -23.31 -2.35
C ILE A 264 5.52 -24.14 -3.50
N ASN A 265 6.08 -23.99 -4.71
CA ASN A 265 5.60 -24.72 -5.90
C ASN A 265 5.97 -26.21 -5.89
N GLN A 266 6.98 -26.60 -5.11
CA GLN A 266 7.40 -28.00 -4.90
C GLN A 266 6.62 -28.70 -3.79
N ASP A 267 5.95 -27.95 -2.92
CA ASP A 267 5.09 -28.54 -1.88
C ASP A 267 3.91 -29.28 -2.52
N ALA A 268 3.78 -30.57 -2.20
CA ALA A 268 2.84 -31.46 -2.86
C ALA A 268 1.37 -31.06 -2.62
N ASP A 269 1.05 -30.55 -1.43
CA ASP A 269 -0.32 -30.17 -1.09
C ASP A 269 -0.70 -28.84 -1.76
N ILE A 270 0.21 -27.86 -1.72
CA ILE A 270 0.03 -26.58 -2.39
C ILE A 270 -0.06 -26.75 -3.90
N SER A 271 0.89 -27.45 -4.50
CA SER A 271 0.96 -27.66 -5.95
C SER A 271 -0.28 -28.38 -6.49
N ARG A 272 -0.74 -29.41 -5.79
CA ARG A 272 -2.00 -30.11 -6.10
C ARG A 272 -3.19 -29.17 -6.02
N GLN A 273 -3.29 -28.37 -4.96
CA GLN A 273 -4.42 -27.46 -4.76
C GLN A 273 -4.47 -26.35 -5.83
N ILE A 274 -3.32 -25.76 -6.16
CA ILE A 274 -3.21 -24.77 -7.23
C ILE A 274 -3.62 -25.38 -8.56
N SER A 275 -3.10 -26.57 -8.90
CA SER A 275 -3.44 -27.27 -10.15
C SER A 275 -4.91 -27.64 -10.27
N LEU A 276 -5.63 -27.81 -9.15
CA LEU A 276 -7.08 -28.06 -9.12
C LEU A 276 -7.90 -26.78 -9.30
N TRP A 277 -7.41 -25.65 -8.79
CA TRP A 277 -8.08 -24.36 -8.93
C TRP A 277 -7.79 -23.67 -10.25
N ASP A 278 -6.62 -23.93 -10.83
CA ASP A 278 -6.19 -23.39 -12.11
C ASP A 278 -6.66 -24.32 -13.24
N GLN A 279 -7.97 -24.46 -13.35
CA GLN A 279 -8.63 -25.32 -14.33
C GLN A 279 -9.78 -24.58 -15.02
N ARG A 280 -10.07 -25.00 -16.26
CA ARG A 280 -11.13 -24.50 -17.16
C ARG A 280 -12.26 -23.75 -16.42
N GLY A 281 -12.29 -22.42 -16.55
CA GLY A 281 -13.30 -21.55 -15.95
C GLY A 281 -12.80 -20.73 -14.76
N SER A 282 -11.65 -21.07 -14.18
CA SER A 282 -10.97 -20.26 -13.16
C SER A 282 -9.45 -20.22 -13.34
N SER A 283 -8.88 -19.10 -12.91
CA SER A 283 -7.44 -18.86 -12.87
C SER A 283 -6.99 -18.53 -11.45
N VAL A 284 -5.86 -19.10 -11.04
CA VAL A 284 -5.20 -18.78 -9.77
C VAL A 284 -4.25 -17.61 -9.97
N ILE A 285 -4.37 -16.61 -9.11
CA ILE A 285 -3.46 -15.47 -9.07
C ILE A 285 -2.64 -15.59 -7.78
N GLN A 286 -1.36 -15.91 -7.92
CA GLN A 286 -0.43 -15.88 -6.82
C GLN A 286 0.06 -14.44 -6.62
N GLY A 287 -0.38 -13.78 -5.56
CA GLY A 287 -0.06 -12.37 -5.32
C GLY A 287 1.41 -12.13 -4.95
N THR A 288 1.72 -10.87 -4.66
CA THR A 288 3.06 -10.42 -4.27
C THR A 288 3.58 -11.19 -3.06
N LEU A 289 4.81 -11.70 -3.16
CA LEU A 289 5.52 -12.28 -2.02
C LEU A 289 6.02 -11.15 -1.11
N LEU A 290 5.51 -11.10 0.11
CA LEU A 290 5.99 -10.19 1.14
C LEU A 290 7.14 -10.86 1.91
N VAL A 291 8.25 -10.15 2.06
CA VAL A 291 9.42 -10.58 2.84
C VAL A 291 9.46 -9.74 4.10
N ILE A 292 9.04 -10.32 5.22
CA ILE A 292 8.83 -9.61 6.48
C ILE A 292 9.97 -9.94 7.45
N PRO A 293 10.81 -8.95 7.83
CA PRO A 293 11.77 -9.10 8.91
C PRO A 293 11.06 -9.36 10.24
N VAL A 294 11.47 -10.41 10.96
CA VAL A 294 11.05 -10.64 12.35
C VAL A 294 12.29 -10.99 13.17
N GLU A 295 12.75 -10.04 13.99
CA GLU A 295 13.98 -10.16 14.78
C GLU A 295 15.19 -10.56 13.91
N GLU A 296 15.74 -11.76 14.09
CA GLU A 296 16.89 -12.29 13.34
C GLU A 296 16.50 -13.21 12.17
N SER A 297 15.21 -13.26 11.83
CA SER A 297 14.60 -14.21 10.90
C SER A 297 13.71 -13.52 9.87
N LEU A 298 13.32 -14.25 8.83
CA LEU A 298 12.43 -13.76 7.78
C LEU A 298 11.19 -14.61 7.68
N LEU A 299 10.04 -13.95 7.68
CA LEU A 299 8.74 -14.53 7.41
C LEU A 299 8.32 -14.17 5.98
N TYR A 300 7.94 -15.17 5.20
CA TYR A 300 7.47 -14.98 3.83
C TYR A 300 5.97 -15.19 3.77
N VAL A 301 5.25 -14.23 3.21
CA VAL A 301 3.78 -14.30 3.10
C VAL A 301 3.36 -14.08 1.65
N ARG A 302 2.62 -15.04 1.09
CA ARG A 302 2.10 -14.96 -0.27
C ARG A 302 0.59 -15.19 -0.29
N PRO A 303 -0.22 -14.18 -0.64
CA PRO A 303 -1.66 -14.37 -0.81
C PRO A 303 -1.95 -15.10 -2.12
N LEU A 304 -3.00 -15.92 -2.13
CA LEU A 304 -3.47 -16.67 -3.28
C LEU A 304 -4.93 -16.31 -3.54
N TYR A 305 -5.18 -15.72 -4.70
CA TYR A 305 -6.50 -15.32 -5.15
C TYR A 305 -7.02 -16.27 -6.22
N LEU A 306 -8.34 -16.40 -6.29
CA LEU A 306 -9.03 -17.12 -7.35
C LEU A 306 -9.91 -16.17 -8.13
N LYS A 307 -9.82 -16.24 -9.45
CA LYS A 307 -10.62 -15.44 -10.38
C LYS A 307 -11.37 -16.37 -11.33
N ALA A 308 -12.63 -16.08 -11.59
CA ALA A 308 -13.37 -16.76 -12.66
C ALA A 308 -13.11 -16.07 -14.01
N ASP A 309 -13.00 -16.84 -15.08
CA ASP A 309 -12.66 -16.32 -16.43
C ASP A 309 -13.68 -15.29 -16.92
N ALA A 310 -14.96 -15.47 -16.57
CA ALA A 310 -16.02 -14.52 -16.83
C ALA A 310 -15.97 -13.33 -15.84
N GLY A 311 -14.93 -12.50 -15.97
CA GLY A 311 -14.87 -11.11 -15.50
C GLY A 311 -15.06 -10.85 -14.00
N LYS A 312 -14.98 -11.85 -13.13
CA LYS A 312 -15.16 -11.65 -11.68
C LYS A 312 -13.93 -10.99 -11.05
N ILE A 313 -14.17 -10.25 -9.97
CA ILE A 313 -13.13 -9.69 -9.11
C ILE A 313 -12.39 -10.85 -8.43
N PRO A 314 -11.05 -10.87 -8.40
CA PRO A 314 -10.29 -11.89 -7.67
C PRO A 314 -10.67 -11.94 -6.19
N GLU A 315 -10.87 -13.14 -5.65
CA GLU A 315 -11.17 -13.36 -4.23
C GLU A 315 -9.99 -14.02 -3.54
N LEU A 316 -9.56 -13.49 -2.39
CA LEU A 316 -8.54 -14.14 -1.56
C LEU A 316 -9.07 -15.50 -1.09
N LYS A 317 -8.35 -16.58 -1.41
CA LYS A 317 -8.72 -17.94 -1.02
C LYS A 317 -7.79 -18.53 0.01
N ARG A 318 -6.49 -18.27 -0.09
CA ARG A 318 -5.48 -18.78 0.84
C ARG A 318 -4.39 -17.76 1.10
N VAL A 319 -3.68 -17.96 2.20
CA VAL A 319 -2.43 -17.31 2.54
C VAL A 319 -1.39 -18.40 2.74
N ILE A 320 -0.31 -18.32 1.98
CA ILE A 320 0.85 -19.20 2.11
C ILE A 320 1.86 -18.46 2.99
N VAL A 321 2.31 -19.12 4.05
CA VAL A 321 3.34 -18.61 4.94
C VAL A 321 4.51 -19.58 4.93
N SER A 322 5.72 -19.03 4.77
CA SER A 322 6.96 -19.80 4.89
C SER A 322 7.89 -19.16 5.92
N TYR A 323 8.45 -20.00 6.77
CA TYR A 323 9.41 -19.64 7.80
C TYR A 323 10.43 -20.76 7.93
N GLU A 324 11.70 -20.44 7.69
CA GLU A 324 12.80 -21.42 7.63
C GLU A 324 12.45 -22.58 6.68
N ASP A 325 12.31 -23.80 7.19
CA ASP A 325 11.96 -24.99 6.40
C ASP A 325 10.47 -25.36 6.46
N ASN A 326 9.65 -24.57 7.15
CA ASN A 326 8.21 -24.83 7.29
C ASN A 326 7.42 -23.99 6.29
N ILE A 327 6.41 -24.60 5.67
CA ILE A 327 5.46 -23.95 4.76
C ILE A 327 4.05 -24.37 5.17
N ALA A 328 3.13 -23.41 5.23
CA ALA A 328 1.72 -23.65 5.51
C ALA A 328 0.84 -22.84 4.55
N MET A 329 -0.29 -23.41 4.12
CA MET A 329 -1.26 -22.74 3.25
C MET A 329 -2.67 -22.86 3.83
N GLU A 330 -3.16 -21.78 4.44
CA GLU A 330 -4.44 -21.76 5.15
C GLU A 330 -5.38 -20.66 4.65
N ARG A 331 -6.62 -20.61 5.15
CA ARG A 331 -7.62 -19.63 4.70
C ARG A 331 -7.28 -18.21 5.17
N THR A 332 -6.63 -18.11 6.33
CA THR A 332 -6.23 -16.85 6.95
C THR A 332 -4.76 -16.86 7.31
N LEU A 333 -4.18 -15.67 7.44
CA LEU A 333 -2.81 -15.51 7.94
C LEU A 333 -2.65 -16.14 9.32
N ASP A 334 -3.63 -15.94 10.22
CA ASP A 334 -3.60 -16.48 11.58
C ASP A 334 -3.56 -18.00 11.62
N GLU A 335 -4.35 -18.68 10.79
CA GLU A 335 -4.32 -20.13 10.68
C GLU A 335 -2.96 -20.63 10.17
N ALA A 336 -2.38 -19.97 9.16
CA ALA A 336 -1.09 -20.33 8.62
C ALA A 336 0.03 -20.12 9.67
N LEU A 337 0.02 -18.99 10.39
CA LEU A 337 0.96 -18.73 11.48
C LEU A 337 0.84 -19.76 12.60
N LYS A 338 -0.38 -20.16 12.99
CA LYS A 338 -0.59 -21.23 13.99
C LYS A 338 0.03 -22.55 13.57
N LYS A 339 -0.01 -22.90 12.28
CA LYS A 339 0.62 -24.12 11.76
C LYS A 339 2.14 -24.03 11.73
N ILE A 340 2.69 -22.87 11.39
CA ILE A 340 4.14 -22.64 11.37
C ILE A 340 4.72 -22.61 12.79
N PHE A 341 3.98 -22.04 13.75
CA PHE A 341 4.42 -21.85 15.14
C PHE A 341 3.49 -22.59 16.13
N PRO A 342 3.46 -23.94 16.14
CA PRO A 342 2.54 -24.72 16.96
C PRO A 342 2.77 -24.55 18.47
N GLY A 343 3.95 -24.09 18.89
CA GLY A 343 4.30 -23.78 20.28
C GLY A 343 3.55 -22.56 20.87
N LEU A 344 2.89 -21.74 20.04
CA LEU A 344 2.01 -20.65 20.49
C LEU A 344 0.78 -21.16 21.28
N MET A 345 0.49 -22.48 21.26
CA MET A 345 -0.70 -23.09 21.85
C MET A 345 -0.51 -23.68 23.26
N HIS A 346 0.71 -23.75 23.81
CA HIS A 346 0.91 -24.33 25.16
C HIS A 346 0.68 -23.33 26.32
N GLU A 347 0.28 -22.10 26.03
CA GLU A 347 -0.21 -21.13 27.03
C GLU A 347 -1.62 -20.60 26.74
N SER A 348 -2.36 -21.22 25.81
CA SER A 348 -3.80 -21.07 25.74
C SER A 348 -4.46 -22.14 26.62
N GLY A 349 -4.16 -22.10 27.92
CA GLY A 349 -5.06 -22.69 28.90
C GLY A 349 -6.35 -21.88 28.89
N GLU A 350 -7.47 -22.54 28.66
CA GLU A 350 -8.78 -22.02 29.03
C GLU A 350 -8.78 -21.71 30.54
N GLU A 351 -8.42 -20.49 30.92
CA GLU A 351 -8.87 -19.93 32.18
C GLU A 351 -10.36 -19.61 32.05
N SER A 352 -11.15 -20.66 32.22
CA SER A 352 -12.44 -20.51 32.88
C SER A 352 -12.21 -19.77 34.21
N LEU A 353 -12.96 -18.69 34.41
CA LEU A 353 -12.92 -17.85 35.61
C LEU A 353 -13.02 -18.72 36.87
N PRO A 354 -12.03 -18.71 37.80
CA PRO A 354 -12.18 -19.38 39.07
C PRO A 354 -13.01 -18.51 40.02
N ALA A 355 -14.05 -19.12 40.59
CA ALA A 355 -14.67 -18.65 41.81
C ALA A 355 -13.65 -18.55 42.96
N LEU A 356 -13.90 -17.62 43.88
CA LEU A 356 -13.03 -17.26 45.02
C LEU A 356 -12.66 -18.40 45.99
N LYS A 357 -11.36 -18.40 46.36
CA LYS A 357 -10.68 -18.86 47.61
C LYS A 357 -10.76 -20.37 47.94
N VAL A 358 -9.72 -21.05 48.46
CA VAL A 358 -8.86 -20.78 49.64
C VAL A 358 -7.48 -21.48 49.46
N ALA A 359 -6.45 -20.93 50.11
CA ALA A 359 -5.07 -21.39 50.13
C ALA A 359 -4.84 -22.64 51.00
N GLU A 360 -3.84 -23.46 50.64
CA GLU A 360 -2.98 -24.18 51.60
C GLU A 360 -1.64 -24.56 50.96
N THR A 361 -0.58 -24.31 51.71
CA THR A 361 0.87 -24.51 51.46
C THR A 361 1.32 -25.95 51.69
N LEU A 362 2.41 -26.39 51.04
CA LEU A 362 3.48 -27.24 51.63
C LEU A 362 4.70 -27.41 50.66
N ASP A 363 5.89 -27.50 51.26
CA ASP A 363 7.26 -27.34 50.72
C ASP A 363 7.94 -28.63 50.16
N THR A 364 8.72 -28.45 49.08
CA THR A 364 10.05 -29.03 48.67
C THR A 364 10.35 -30.56 48.67
N PRO A 365 11.54 -31.04 48.18
CA PRO A 365 12.17 -30.92 46.85
C PRO A 365 12.69 -32.29 46.31
N SER A 366 13.01 -32.45 45.02
CA SER A 366 13.92 -33.51 44.52
C SER A 366 14.46 -33.22 43.11
N GLU A 367 15.79 -33.26 42.99
CA GLU A 367 16.56 -33.31 41.73
C GLU A 367 16.60 -34.74 41.16
N MET A 368 16.68 -34.89 39.82
CA MET A 368 17.77 -35.58 39.10
C MET A 368 17.45 -35.89 37.62
N LEU A 369 18.38 -35.48 36.74
CA LEU A 369 18.94 -36.14 35.54
C LEU A 369 18.05 -36.62 34.36
N GLU A 370 18.23 -36.07 33.13
CA GLU A 370 19.15 -36.53 32.06
C GLU A 370 18.81 -35.95 30.66
N LEU A 371 19.79 -36.00 29.76
CA LEU A 371 19.95 -35.34 28.46
C LEU A 371 18.92 -35.68 27.36
N GLY A 372 18.72 -34.74 26.41
CA GLY A 372 18.52 -35.10 24.99
C GLY A 372 17.75 -34.13 24.07
N LYS A 373 18.48 -33.53 23.11
CA LYS A 373 18.06 -33.14 21.73
C LYS A 373 17.05 -31.99 21.52
N GLY A 374 17.54 -30.97 20.79
CA GLY A 374 16.75 -30.06 19.94
C GLY A 374 16.47 -28.71 20.56
N ASN A 375 17.21 -27.67 20.17
CA ASN A 375 16.93 -26.29 20.57
C ASN A 375 15.60 -25.83 19.93
N LYS A 376 14.49 -26.05 20.65
CA LYS A 376 13.27 -25.25 20.53
C LYS A 376 13.56 -23.88 21.13
N LEU A 377 13.37 -22.81 20.36
CA LEU A 377 13.43 -21.45 20.91
C LEU A 377 12.26 -21.28 21.90
N VAL A 378 12.59 -20.91 23.14
CA VAL A 378 11.62 -20.52 24.18
C VAL A 378 11.64 -19.00 24.23
N LEU A 379 10.53 -18.36 23.87
CA LEU A 379 10.36 -16.91 24.04
C LEU A 379 10.45 -16.57 25.53
N ASN A 380 11.22 -15.53 25.86
CA ASN A 380 11.34 -15.05 27.23
C ASN A 380 10.02 -14.34 27.65
N LYS A 381 9.62 -14.48 28.91
CA LYS A 381 8.36 -13.95 29.47
C LYS A 381 8.13 -12.46 29.19
N VAL A 382 9.20 -11.66 29.14
CA VAL A 382 9.14 -10.22 28.86
C VAL A 382 8.74 -9.96 27.40
N ASP A 383 9.20 -10.78 26.46
CA ASP A 383 8.91 -10.65 25.03
C ASP A 383 7.47 -11.09 24.74
N TYR A 384 7.02 -12.16 25.42
CA TYR A 384 5.62 -12.57 25.42
C TYR A 384 4.68 -11.48 25.94
N ASP A 385 4.99 -10.88 27.10
CA ASP A 385 4.17 -9.81 27.67
C ASP A 385 4.17 -8.55 26.80
N ARG A 386 5.20 -8.34 25.98
CA ARG A 386 5.26 -7.24 25.02
C ARG A 386 4.38 -7.52 23.80
N ILE A 387 4.49 -8.71 23.20
CA ILE A 387 3.66 -9.14 22.06
C ILE A 387 2.18 -9.17 22.45
N ARG A 388 1.84 -9.71 23.63
CA ARG A 388 0.47 -9.76 24.14
C ARG A 388 -0.11 -8.37 24.40
N ARG A 389 0.68 -7.43 24.93
CA ARG A 389 0.24 -6.04 25.12
C ARG A 389 0.04 -5.31 23.80
N THR A 390 0.94 -5.50 22.84
CA THR A 390 0.80 -4.90 21.49
C THR A 390 -0.42 -5.47 20.78
N TYR A 391 -0.62 -6.78 20.82
CA TYR A 391 -1.78 -7.45 20.24
C TYR A 391 -3.10 -7.03 20.90
N ARG A 392 -3.15 -6.93 22.23
CA ARG A 392 -4.34 -6.38 22.93
C ARG A 392 -4.60 -4.94 22.56
N ARG A 393 -3.57 -4.10 22.44
CA ARG A 393 -3.73 -2.71 22.03
C ARG A 393 -4.26 -2.61 20.59
N ILE A 394 -3.81 -3.49 19.70
CA ILE A 394 -4.34 -3.57 18.32
C ILE A 394 -5.81 -4.02 18.33
N LEU A 395 -6.16 -5.07 19.08
CA LEU A 395 -7.55 -5.52 19.20
C LEU A 395 -8.46 -4.50 19.90
N GLU A 396 -7.98 -3.80 20.93
CA GLU A 396 -8.68 -2.70 21.59
C GLU A 396 -8.86 -1.51 20.64
N SER A 397 -7.84 -1.19 19.81
CA SER A 397 -7.95 -0.15 18.79
C SER A 397 -8.95 -0.52 17.70
N GLN A 398 -9.00 -1.79 17.32
CA GLN A 398 -9.94 -2.34 16.34
C GLN A 398 -11.36 -2.38 16.92
N ALA A 399 -11.52 -2.77 18.18
CA ALA A 399 -12.79 -2.73 18.89
C ALA A 399 -13.27 -1.28 19.14
N GLN A 400 -12.35 -0.33 19.39
CA GLN A 400 -12.67 1.10 19.47
C GLN A 400 -13.08 1.66 18.11
N LEU A 401 -12.47 1.22 17.01
CA LEU A 401 -12.88 1.51 15.64
C LEU A 401 -14.27 0.92 15.35
N ASP A 402 -14.53 -0.33 15.72
CA ASP A 402 -15.84 -0.95 15.55
C ASP A 402 -16.92 -0.24 16.40
N GLN A 403 -16.59 0.15 17.63
CA GLN A 403 -17.48 0.95 18.48
C GLN A 403 -17.65 2.39 18.00
N SER A 404 -16.65 3.01 17.37
CA SER A 404 -16.77 4.33 16.76
C SER A 404 -17.66 4.25 15.52
N MET A 405 -17.53 3.21 14.71
CA MET A 405 -18.39 2.93 13.56
C MET A 405 -19.83 2.61 13.96
N LEU A 406 -20.03 1.90 15.07
CA LEU A 406 -21.37 1.66 15.63
C LEU A 406 -22.00 2.94 16.18
N ARG A 407 -21.24 3.78 16.89
CA ARG A 407 -21.69 5.11 17.35
C ARG A 407 -22.02 6.04 16.18
N TYR A 408 -21.16 6.09 15.16
CA TYR A 408 -21.39 6.85 13.94
C TYR A 408 -22.66 6.40 13.21
N ARG A 409 -22.93 5.09 13.15
CA ARG A 409 -24.21 4.57 12.61
C ARG A 409 -25.41 4.95 13.46
N ALA A 410 -25.27 4.98 14.79
CA ALA A 410 -26.34 5.40 15.69
C ALA A 410 -26.63 6.90 15.55
N GLU A 411 -25.60 7.74 15.49
CA GLU A 411 -25.71 9.19 15.26
C GLU A 411 -26.30 9.51 13.88
N LEU A 412 -25.91 8.77 12.83
CA LEU A 412 -26.52 8.90 11.51
C LEU A 412 -28.01 8.52 11.49
N LYS A 413 -28.39 7.50 12.29
CA LYS A 413 -29.78 7.10 12.43
C LYS A 413 -30.60 8.13 13.21
N GLU A 414 -30.05 8.66 14.30
CA GLU A 414 -30.65 9.73 15.08
C GLU A 414 -30.80 11.02 14.25
N LEU A 415 -29.79 11.38 13.46
CA LEU A 415 -29.87 12.48 12.50
C LEU A 415 -30.97 12.24 11.46
N GLY A 416 -31.10 11.01 10.94
CA GLY A 416 -32.19 10.63 10.04
C GLY A 416 -33.58 10.79 10.68
N GLU A 417 -33.75 10.36 11.93
CA GLU A 417 -35.01 10.50 12.66
C GLU A 417 -35.35 11.97 13.00
N ILE A 418 -34.34 12.80 13.27
CA ILE A 418 -34.51 14.25 13.46
C ILE A 418 -34.94 14.90 12.15
N LEU A 419 -34.32 14.54 11.03
CA LEU A 419 -34.67 15.07 9.70
C LEU A 419 -36.09 14.66 9.27
N GLU A 420 -36.54 13.45 9.61
CA GLU A 420 -37.93 13.00 9.37
C GLU A 420 -38.97 13.70 10.26
N LYS A 421 -38.59 14.06 11.50
CA LYS A 421 -39.48 14.73 12.47
C LYS A 421 -39.47 16.25 12.35
N THR A 422 -38.56 16.83 11.58
CA THR A 422 -38.47 18.28 11.40
C THR A 422 -39.49 18.73 10.35
N PRO A 423 -40.55 19.48 10.73
CA PRO A 423 -41.52 19.97 9.75
C PRO A 423 -40.85 20.99 8.82
N VAL A 424 -40.80 20.68 7.53
CA VAL A 424 -40.36 21.60 6.49
C VAL A 424 -41.52 22.56 6.18
N SER A 425 -41.49 23.76 6.75
CA SER A 425 -42.36 24.85 6.28
C SER A 425 -41.70 25.51 5.07
N LEU A 426 -42.32 25.34 3.89
CA LEU A 426 -41.95 26.10 2.70
C LEU A 426 -42.33 27.58 2.91
N PRO A 427 -41.46 28.54 2.59
CA PRO A 427 -41.82 29.96 2.63
C PRO A 427 -42.78 30.25 1.47
N GLY A 428 -44.09 30.18 1.74
CA GLY A 428 -45.13 30.41 0.75
C GLY A 428 -46.56 30.43 1.29
N ASP A 429 -46.88 29.70 2.35
CA ASP A 429 -48.25 29.65 2.89
C ASP A 429 -48.43 30.62 4.08
N ALA A 430 -48.41 31.91 3.74
CA ALA A 430 -49.00 32.96 4.55
C ALA A 430 -49.74 33.93 3.62
N GLN A 431 -50.88 33.47 3.09
CA GLN A 431 -52.09 34.27 2.86
C GLN A 431 -53.31 33.37 2.68
#